data_AF-A0A0F5QJK1-F1
#
_entry.id   AF-A0A0F5QJK1-F1
#
_cell.length_a   1.000
_cell.length_b   1.000
_cell.length_c   1.000
_cell.angle_alpha   90.00
_cell.angle_beta   90.00
_cell.angle_gamma   90.00
#
_symmetry.space_group_name_H-M   'P 1'
#
loop_
_entity.id
_entity.type
_entity.pdbx_description
1 polymer ?
#
loop_
_entity_poly.entity_id
_entity_poly.type
_entity_poly.pdbx_seq_one_letter_code
_entity_poly.pdbx_strand_id
1 'polypeptide(L)'
;MTISNNPVPYWNIWGHYVRAPSTGLQAVQAALMDRAFTWAEKRKIPGLTLGFAQHKAAVKLAAGPNSDIASRLTSCGRVDEHGNLHECRVTLCPRCIMLRRYRDTAENRELFAHLGKMEHRLKDNDFHEKRSIKSRR
;
A
#
# COMPACT_ATOMS: atom_id res chain seq x y z
N MET A 1 -14.56 17.21 -2.92
CA MET A 1 -14.08 17.28 -1.52
C MET A 1 -12.78 18.09 -1.51
N THR A 2 -12.87 19.36 -1.16
CA THR A 2 -11.74 20.27 -1.02
C THR A 2 -10.93 19.87 0.22
N ILE A 3 -9.72 19.35 0.02
CA ILE A 3 -8.80 19.11 1.13
C ILE A 3 -8.32 20.50 1.58
N SER A 4 -8.85 20.98 2.70
CA SER A 4 -8.39 22.21 3.34
C SER A 4 -6.91 22.06 3.70
N ASN A 5 -6.06 22.96 3.17
CA ASN A 5 -4.62 23.01 3.44
C ASN A 5 -4.29 23.62 4.81
N ASN A 6 -5.28 23.91 5.65
CA ASN A 6 -5.05 24.45 6.98
C ASN A 6 -4.70 23.31 7.96
N PRO A 7 -3.55 23.41 8.65
CA PRO A 7 -3.10 22.33 9.53
C PRO A 7 -4.03 22.22 10.74
N VAL A 8 -4.63 21.04 10.90
CA VAL A 8 -5.53 20.74 12.03
C VAL A 8 -4.72 20.24 13.23
N PRO A 9 -4.82 20.86 14.42
CA PRO A 9 -4.07 20.44 15.60
C PRO A 9 -4.61 19.14 16.22
N TYR A 10 -5.87 18.81 15.94
CA TYR A 10 -6.53 17.59 16.39
C TYR A 10 -7.35 16.99 15.25
N TRP A 11 -7.40 15.67 15.20
CA TRP A 11 -8.36 14.93 14.39
C TRP A 11 -9.57 14.59 15.23
N ASN A 12 -10.76 14.86 14.71
CA ASN A 12 -11.99 14.32 15.27
C ASN A 12 -12.24 12.94 14.64
N ILE A 13 -12.17 11.90 15.47
CA ILE A 13 -12.42 10.51 15.09
C ILE A 13 -13.56 10.01 15.96
N TRP A 14 -14.77 9.93 15.39
CA TRP A 14 -15.99 9.50 16.08
C TRP A 14 -16.25 10.23 17.41
N GLY A 15 -16.02 11.55 17.46
CA GLY A 15 -16.22 12.35 18.66
C GLY A 15 -15.03 12.39 19.62
N HIS A 16 -13.97 11.60 19.37
CA HIS A 16 -12.72 11.67 20.12
C HIS A 16 -11.71 12.59 19.43
N TYR A 17 -11.13 13.49 20.20
CA TYR A 17 -10.05 14.37 19.73
C TYR A 17 -8.70 13.68 19.92
N VAL A 18 -8.10 13.28 18.80
CA VAL A 18 -6.76 12.69 18.78
C VAL A 18 -5.77 13.74 18.29
N ARG A 19 -4.64 13.89 19.00
CA ARG A 19 -3.60 14.85 18.64
C ARG A 19 -3.06 14.55 17.24
N ALA A 20 -3.15 15.52 16.35
CA ALA A 20 -2.53 15.43 15.03
C ALA A 20 -1.02 15.72 15.16
N PRO A 21 -0.20 15.35 14.16
CA PRO A 21 1.17 15.85 14.03
C PRO A 21 1.22 17.38 14.15
N SER A 22 2.32 17.95 14.63
CA SER A 22 2.43 19.41 14.74
C SER A 22 2.22 20.09 13.37
N THR A 23 1.73 21.32 13.36
CA THR A 23 1.48 22.09 12.12
C THR A 23 2.74 22.18 11.25
N GLY A 24 3.91 22.37 11.87
CA GLY A 24 5.21 22.34 11.19
C GLY A 24 5.52 20.97 10.56
N LEU A 25 5.25 19.86 11.26
CA LEU A 25 5.46 18.52 10.71
C LEU A 25 4.50 18.22 9.56
N GLN A 26 3.24 18.69 9.63
CA GLN A 26 2.28 18.54 8.53
C GLN A 26 2.72 19.30 7.28
N ALA A 27 3.22 20.54 7.44
CA ALA A 27 3.75 21.33 6.33
C ALA A 27 4.99 20.69 5.69
N VAL A 28 5.90 20.16 6.51
CA VAL A 28 7.07 19.41 6.03
C VAL A 28 6.64 18.14 5.28
N GLN A 29 5.68 17.36 5.81
CA GLN A 29 5.14 16.18 5.14
C GLN A 29 4.52 16.52 3.79
N ALA A 30 3.75 17.61 3.69
CA ALA A 30 3.17 18.07 2.43
C ALA A 30 4.26 18.47 1.42
N ALA A 31 5.27 19.23 1.85
CA ALA A 31 6.39 19.62 0.99
C ALA A 31 7.21 18.42 0.48
N LEU A 32 7.47 17.43 1.35
CA LEU A 32 8.16 16.19 0.99
C LEU A 32 7.34 15.36 -0.01
N MET A 33 6.01 15.32 0.15
CA MET A 33 5.09 14.66 -0.77
C MET A 33 4.99 15.34 -2.13
N ASP A 34 5.20 16.65 -2.19
CA ASP A 34 5.13 17.43 -3.43
C ASP A 34 6.45 17.36 -4.22
N ARG A 35 7.60 17.59 -3.55
CA ARG A 35 8.84 17.98 -4.25
C ARG A 35 10.07 17.11 -4.00
N ALA A 36 10.12 16.33 -2.91
CA ALA A 36 11.39 15.77 -2.43
C ALA A 36 11.66 14.32 -2.87
N PHE A 37 10.62 13.55 -3.19
CA PHE A 37 10.74 12.10 -3.39
C PHE A 37 9.99 11.61 -4.63
N THR A 38 10.49 10.52 -5.22
CA THR A 38 9.73 9.72 -6.19
C THR A 38 8.58 8.98 -5.49
N TRP A 39 7.58 8.53 -6.25
CA TRP A 39 6.48 7.74 -5.69
C TRP A 39 6.99 6.45 -5.03
N ALA A 40 8.02 5.82 -5.60
CA ALA A 40 8.61 4.60 -5.05
C ALA A 40 9.23 4.83 -3.66
N GLU A 41 9.87 5.97 -3.45
CA GLU A 41 10.47 6.35 -2.16
C GLU A 41 9.40 6.77 -1.15
N LYS A 42 8.37 7.50 -1.57
CA LYS A 42 7.24 7.89 -0.70
C LYS A 42 6.58 6.67 -0.03
N ARG A 43 6.47 5.54 -0.73
CA ARG A 43 5.93 4.27 -0.18
C ARG A 43 6.78 3.68 0.94
N LYS A 44 8.08 3.98 0.96
CA LYS A 44 9.02 3.41 1.94
C LYS A 44 9.00 4.18 3.26
N ILE A 45 8.56 5.44 3.28
CA ILE A 45 8.56 6.31 4.46
C ILE A 45 7.23 6.14 5.24
N PRO A 46 7.25 5.49 6.42
CA PRO A 46 6.02 5.25 7.18
C PRO A 46 5.39 6.55 7.68
N GLY A 47 4.09 6.72 7.42
CA GLY A 47 3.36 7.90 7.92
C GLY A 47 3.69 9.21 7.20
N LEU A 48 4.39 9.16 6.06
CA LEU A 48 4.66 10.34 5.23
C LEU A 48 3.36 11.03 4.76
N THR A 49 2.30 10.25 4.52
CA THR A 49 0.98 10.79 4.20
C THR A 49 0.16 11.01 5.47
N LEU A 50 -0.44 12.19 5.58
CA LEU A 50 -1.30 12.56 6.71
C LEU A 50 -2.47 11.58 6.87
N GLY A 51 -3.05 11.11 5.76
CA GLY A 51 -4.12 10.11 5.77
C GLY A 51 -3.72 8.76 6.36
N PHE A 52 -2.47 8.30 6.18
CA PHE A 52 -2.00 7.07 6.83
C PHE A 52 -1.80 7.26 8.33
N ALA A 53 -1.31 8.43 8.74
CA ALA A 53 -1.19 8.77 10.15
C ALA A 53 -2.58 8.84 10.82
N GLN A 54 -3.56 9.45 10.15
CA GLN A 54 -4.95 9.53 10.63
C GLN A 54 -5.61 8.15 10.72
N HIS A 55 -5.46 7.32 9.68
CA HIS A 55 -5.99 5.95 9.72
C HIS A 55 -5.33 5.13 10.84
N LYS A 56 -4.00 5.21 11.00
CA LYS A 56 -3.31 4.54 12.11
C LYS A 56 -3.83 5.01 13.47
N ALA A 57 -4.09 6.30 13.64
CA ALA A 57 -4.66 6.84 14.88
C ALA A 57 -6.08 6.32 15.14
N ALA A 58 -6.94 6.24 14.11
CA ALA A 58 -8.28 5.68 14.23
C ALA A 58 -8.25 4.20 14.65
N VAL A 59 -7.40 3.40 14.02
CA VAL A 59 -7.25 1.97 14.37
C VAL A 59 -6.72 1.79 15.78
N LYS A 60 -5.75 2.61 16.21
CA LYS A 60 -5.23 2.59 17.59
C LYS A 60 -6.29 2.99 18.62
N LEU A 61 -7.07 4.02 18.32
CA LEU A 61 -8.17 4.46 19.17
C LEU A 61 -9.19 3.33 19.34
N ALA A 62 -9.59 2.69 18.24
CA ALA A 62 -10.55 1.58 18.26
C ALA A 62 -10.01 0.33 18.96
N ALA A 63 -8.73 0.00 18.78
CA ALA A 63 -8.10 -1.16 19.40
C ALA A 63 -7.82 -0.98 20.90
N GLY A 64 -7.75 0.27 21.37
CA GLY A 64 -7.38 0.62 22.74
C GLY A 64 -5.87 0.74 22.94
N PRO A 65 -5.43 1.61 23.88
CA PRO A 65 -4.03 2.03 24.02
C PRO A 65 -3.06 0.91 24.42
N ASN A 66 -3.53 -0.10 25.14
CA ASN A 66 -2.72 -1.22 25.64
C ASN A 66 -2.88 -2.51 24.82
N SER A 67 -3.50 -2.44 23.63
CA SER A 67 -3.68 -3.62 22.79
C SER A 67 -2.40 -4.00 22.06
N ASP A 68 -2.22 -5.31 21.81
CA ASP A 68 -1.17 -5.83 20.92
C ASP A 68 -1.20 -5.14 19.54
N ILE A 69 -2.41 -4.89 19.03
CA ILE A 69 -2.65 -4.19 17.77
C ILE A 69 -2.04 -2.78 17.80
N ALA A 70 -2.28 -2.00 18.86
CA ALA A 70 -1.74 -0.65 18.99
C ALA A 70 -0.21 -0.63 19.11
N SER A 71 0.36 -1.61 19.84
CA SER A 71 1.81 -1.79 19.97
C SER A 71 2.46 -2.08 18.61
N ARG A 72 1.95 -3.08 17.89
CA ARG A 72 2.45 -3.48 16.56
C ARG A 72 2.29 -2.38 15.51
N LEU A 73 1.19 -1.62 15.54
CA LEU A 73 1.00 -0.45 14.65
C LEU A 73 2.05 0.65 14.86
N THR A 74 2.57 0.77 16.09
CA THR A 74 3.61 1.74 16.47
C THR A 74 4.98 1.32 15.95
N SER A 75 5.31 0.04 16.02
CA SER A 75 6.57 -0.50 15.48
C SER A 75 6.54 -0.71 13.96
N CYS A 76 5.35 -0.72 13.34
CA CYS A 76 5.20 -0.93 11.90
C CYS A 76 5.98 0.09 11.07
N GLY A 77 6.91 -0.41 10.26
CA GLY A 77 7.77 0.38 9.38
C GLY A 77 9.08 0.84 10.03
N ARG A 78 9.38 0.43 11.26
CA ARG A 78 10.75 0.57 11.80
C ARG A 78 11.68 -0.38 11.08
N VAL A 79 12.92 0.06 10.88
CA VAL A 79 14.00 -0.77 10.33
C VAL A 79 14.60 -1.58 11.48
N ASP A 80 14.75 -2.89 11.30
CA ASP A 80 15.45 -3.75 12.25
C ASP A 80 16.98 -3.67 12.05
N GLU A 81 17.72 -4.38 12.90
CA GLU A 81 19.19 -4.44 12.85
C GLU A 81 19.76 -5.02 11.55
N HIS A 82 18.93 -5.71 10.75
CA HIS A 82 19.30 -6.28 9.47
C HIS A 82 18.84 -5.44 8.27
N GLY A 83 18.32 -4.22 8.51
CA GLY A 83 17.86 -3.33 7.45
C GLY A 83 16.46 -3.66 6.92
N ASN A 84 15.75 -4.61 7.53
CA ASN A 84 14.40 -4.96 7.09
C ASN A 84 13.35 -4.07 7.75
N LEU A 85 12.34 -3.68 6.99
CA LEU A 85 11.21 -2.91 7.51
C LEU A 85 10.20 -3.84 8.19
N HIS A 86 9.93 -3.61 9.46
CA HIS A 86 8.97 -4.39 10.23
C HIS A 86 7.54 -4.26 9.69
N GLU A 87 6.94 -5.39 9.32
CA GLU A 87 5.52 -5.50 8.96
C GLU A 87 4.70 -5.91 10.19
N CYS A 88 3.82 -5.02 10.65
CA CYS A 88 2.98 -5.32 11.81
C CYS A 88 1.91 -6.38 11.56
N ARG A 89 1.60 -6.73 10.31
CA ARG A 89 0.55 -7.69 9.90
C ARG A 89 -0.85 -7.39 10.45
N VAL A 90 -1.11 -6.15 10.90
CA VAL A 90 -2.45 -5.71 11.26
C VAL A 90 -3.24 -5.48 9.97
N THR A 91 -4.39 -6.13 9.84
CA THR A 91 -5.23 -6.10 8.63
C THR A 91 -5.61 -4.68 8.20
N LEU A 92 -5.81 -3.78 9.18
CA LEU A 92 -6.15 -2.37 8.97
C LEU A 92 -4.93 -1.44 8.92
N CYS A 93 -3.70 -1.96 8.91
CA CYS A 93 -2.54 -1.08 8.78
C CYS A 93 -2.41 -0.59 7.34
N PRO A 94 -2.47 0.74 7.07
CA PRO A 94 -2.47 1.25 5.70
C PRO A 94 -1.17 0.89 4.95
N ARG A 95 -0.03 0.83 5.64
CA ARG A 95 1.24 0.40 5.05
C ARG A 95 1.22 -1.08 4.66
N CYS A 96 0.82 -1.96 5.58
CA CYS A 96 0.83 -3.41 5.33
C CYS A 96 -0.19 -3.79 4.24
N ILE A 97 -1.37 -3.14 4.20
CA ILE A 97 -2.35 -3.32 3.12
C ILE A 97 -1.73 -2.96 1.77
N MET A 98 -1.05 -1.80 1.69
CA MET A 98 -0.44 -1.35 0.43
C MET A 98 0.67 -2.29 -0.06
N LEU A 99 1.49 -2.81 0.87
CA LEU A 99 2.50 -3.82 0.52
C LEU A 99 1.87 -5.12 0.03
N ARG A 100 0.80 -5.58 0.70
CA ARG A 100 0.09 -6.79 0.27
C ARG A 100 -0.51 -6.60 -1.11
N ARG A 101 -1.24 -5.51 -1.33
CA ARG A 101 -1.80 -5.17 -2.65
C ARG A 101 -0.73 -5.10 -3.74
N TYR A 102 0.46 -4.58 -3.43
CA TYR A 102 1.56 -4.55 -4.38
C TYR A 102 2.03 -5.97 -4.76
N ARG A 103 2.20 -6.86 -3.78
CA ARG A 103 2.55 -8.28 -4.01
C ARG A 103 1.47 -8.97 -4.85
N ASP A 104 0.20 -8.84 -4.45
CA ASP A 104 -0.93 -9.44 -5.16
C ASP A 104 -1.03 -8.90 -6.61
N THR A 105 -0.76 -7.61 -6.82
CA THR A 105 -0.74 -7.01 -8.17
C THR A 105 0.40 -7.55 -9.01
N ALA A 106 1.59 -7.76 -8.43
CA ALA A 106 2.73 -8.34 -9.13
C ALA A 106 2.42 -9.80 -9.55
N GLU A 107 1.92 -10.60 -8.62
CA GLU A 107 1.49 -11.98 -8.87
C GLU A 107 0.40 -12.05 -9.95
N ASN A 108 -0.63 -11.20 -9.87
CA ASN A 108 -1.67 -11.14 -10.89
C ASN A 108 -1.11 -10.76 -12.27
N ARG A 109 -0.16 -9.81 -12.35
CA ARG A 109 0.48 -9.44 -13.61
C ARG A 109 1.22 -10.62 -14.23
N GLU A 110 1.95 -11.38 -13.43
CA GLU A 110 2.65 -12.58 -13.88
C GLU A 110 1.67 -13.64 -14.35
N LEU A 111 0.60 -13.88 -13.59
CA LEU A 111 -0.46 -14.83 -13.93
C LEU A 111 -1.12 -14.47 -15.27
N PHE A 112 -1.52 -13.21 -15.47
CA PHE A 112 -2.11 -12.76 -16.73
C PHE A 112 -1.13 -12.85 -17.90
N ALA A 113 0.16 -12.57 -17.68
CA ALA A 113 1.18 -12.75 -18.71
C ALA A 113 1.36 -14.22 -19.11
N HIS A 114 1.29 -15.15 -18.15
CA HIS A 114 1.33 -16.59 -18.40
C HIS A 114 0.08 -17.09 -19.14
N LEU A 115 -1.11 -16.65 -18.74
CA LEU A 115 -2.36 -17.00 -19.40
C LEU A 115 -2.39 -16.53 -20.86
N GLY A 116 -1.95 -15.30 -21.14
CA GLY A 116 -1.85 -14.79 -22.51
C GLY A 116 -0.89 -15.61 -23.39
N LYS A 117 0.24 -16.07 -22.83
CA LYS A 117 1.18 -16.95 -23.55
C LYS A 117 0.62 -18.36 -23.77
N MET A 118 -0.23 -18.87 -22.89
CA MET A 118 -0.91 -20.16 -23.08
C MET A 118 -1.97 -20.06 -24.18
N GLU A 119 -2.76 -18.99 -24.19
CA GLU A 119 -3.78 -18.76 -25.21
C GLU A 119 -3.17 -18.60 -26.61
N HIS A 120 -2.05 -17.87 -26.73
CA HIS A 120 -1.32 -17.75 -27.99
C HIS A 120 -0.82 -19.11 -28.50
N ARG A 121 -0.20 -19.92 -27.63
CA ARG A 121 0.30 -21.26 -27.99
C ARG A 121 -0.80 -22.21 -28.44
N LEU A 122 -1.97 -22.16 -27.81
CA LEU A 122 -3.11 -22.98 -28.22
C LEU A 122 -3.60 -22.59 -29.62
N LYS A 123 -3.69 -21.28 -29.92
CA LYS A 123 -4.08 -20.79 -31.25
C LYS A 123 -3.07 -21.15 -32.34
N ASP A 124 -1.78 -21.12 -32.03
CA ASP A 124 -0.72 -21.52 -32.97
C ASP A 124 -0.78 -23.02 -33.28
N ASN A 125 -1.00 -23.86 -32.26
CA ASN A 125 -1.12 -25.31 -32.43
C ASN A 125 -2.36 -25.68 -33.26
N ASP A 126 -3.52 -25.06 -32.99
CA ASP A 126 -4.74 -25.23 -33.78
C ASP A 126 -4.55 -24.82 -35.24
N PHE A 127 -3.79 -23.74 -35.49
CA PHE A 127 -3.48 -23.28 -36.84
C PHE A 127 -2.58 -24.28 -37.58
N HIS A 128 -1.54 -24.78 -36.92
CA HIS A 128 -0.64 -25.79 -37.50
C HIS A 128 -1.35 -27.11 -37.80
N GLU A 129 -2.25 -27.56 -36.91
CA GLU A 129 -3.04 -28.77 -37.09
C GLU A 129 -4.00 -28.65 -38.28
N LYS A 130 -4.72 -27.53 -38.40
CA LYS A 130 -5.61 -27.25 -39.55
C LYS A 130 -4.84 -27.18 -40.88
N ARG A 131 -3.60 -26.69 -40.88
CA ARG A 131 -2.73 -26.67 -42.07
C ARG A 131 -2.26 -28.07 -42.48
N SER A 132 -1.89 -28.90 -41.51
CA SER A 132 -1.47 -30.30 -41.71
C SER A 132 -2.58 -31.17 -42.32
N ILE A 133 -3.82 -30.98 -41.85
CA ILE A 133 -4.99 -31.71 -42.39
C ILE A 133 -5.28 -31.30 -43.84
N LYS A 134 -5.09 -30.01 -44.16
CA LYS A 134 -5.35 -29.48 -45.51
C LYS A 134 -4.29 -29.86 -46.54
N SER A 135 -3.07 -30.21 -46.14
CA SER A 135 -2.00 -30.67 -47.05
C SER A 135 -1.98 -32.19 -47.30
N ARG A 136 -2.83 -32.96 -46.59
CA ARG A 136 -2.97 -34.42 -46.76
C ARG A 136 -4.18 -34.82 -47.61
N ARG A 137 -4.98 -33.84 -48.06
CA ARG A 137 -6.03 -34.00 -49.06
C ARG A 137 -5.53 -33.44 -50.39
#